data_AF-K1Q7X7-F1
#
_entry.id   AF-K1Q7X7-F1
#
_cell.length_a   1.000
_cell.length_b   1.000
_cell.length_c   1.000
_cell.angle_alpha   90.00
_cell.angle_beta   90.00
_cell.angle_gamma   90.00
#
_symmetry.space_group_name_H-M   'P 1'
#
loop_
_entity.id
_entity.type
_entity.pdbx_description
1 polymer ?
#
loop_
_entity_poly.entity_id
_entity_poly.type
_entity_poly.pdbx_seq_one_letter_code
_entity_poly.pdbx_strand_id
1 'polypeptide(L)'
;MYEMRMDMADFDNQTSYVKYNSFNVGNEASKYRVTLHGYSGNVDDCFTTNTGINYMMFSTPDKDNDRSSLKDCANKYQAGWWYRYCHCANPNGKYLAGNNTQLGVGITYKAWRGQLYSLKSIQFMVKPHHNYSTHVPEIMETESETYLNI
;
A
#
# COMPACT_ATOMS: atom_id res chain seq x y z
N MET A 1 10.07 -3.62 -9.98
CA MET A 1 9.47 -3.56 -8.64
C MET A 1 9.06 -2.11 -8.38
N TYR A 2 8.00 -1.83 -7.64
CA TYR A 2 7.56 -0.45 -7.37
C TYR A 2 7.77 -0.10 -5.89
N GLU A 3 8.07 1.17 -5.62
CA GLU A 3 7.95 1.76 -4.30
C GLU A 3 6.60 2.43 -4.16
N MET A 4 6.04 2.40 -2.95
CA MET A 4 4.87 3.18 -2.59
C MET A 4 5.21 4.12 -1.43
N ARG A 5 4.70 5.35 -1.49
CA ARG A 5 4.73 6.32 -0.39
C ARG A 5 3.33 6.88 -0.19
N MET A 6 2.90 6.96 1.07
CA MET A 6 1.68 7.63 1.47
C MET A 6 2.02 8.80 2.38
N ASP A 7 1.83 10.02 1.89
CA ASP A 7 1.97 11.24 2.67
C ASP A 7 0.62 11.62 3.30
N MET A 8 0.67 12.13 4.52
CA MET A 8 -0.49 12.45 5.35
C MET A 8 -0.32 13.83 5.97
N ALA A 9 -1.41 14.60 6.05
CA ALA A 9 -1.43 15.87 6.77
C ALA A 9 -2.68 15.98 7.64
N ASP A 10 -2.56 16.68 8.77
CA ASP A 10 -3.66 17.00 9.65
C ASP A 10 -4.06 18.49 9.54
N PHE A 11 -5.00 18.93 10.38
CA PHE A 11 -5.46 20.32 10.40
C PHE A 11 -4.57 21.27 11.19
N ASP A 12 -3.60 20.75 11.95
CA ASP A 12 -2.60 21.53 12.70
C ASP A 12 -1.29 21.71 11.89
N ASN A 13 -1.36 21.44 10.58
CA ASN A 13 -0.23 21.47 9.62
C ASN A 13 0.92 20.51 9.99
N GLN A 14 0.66 19.49 10.80
CA GLN A 14 1.58 18.39 11.02
C GLN A 14 1.48 17.42 9.84
N THR A 15 2.63 16.85 9.46
CA THR A 15 2.72 15.88 8.37
C THR A 15 3.38 14.60 8.84
N SER A 16 3.02 13.50 8.18
CA SER A 16 3.61 12.19 8.43
C SER A 16 3.56 11.36 7.16
N TYR A 17 4.41 10.35 7.07
CA TYR A 17 4.46 9.49 5.91
C TYR A 17 4.83 8.07 6.27
N VAL A 18 4.38 7.16 5.41
CA VAL A 18 4.84 5.77 5.36
C VAL A 18 5.32 5.46 3.95
N LYS A 19 6.34 4.61 3.85
CA LYS A 19 6.96 4.20 2.60
C LYS A 19 7.23 2.69 2.63
N TYR A 20 7.04 2.04 1.49
CA TYR A 20 7.33 0.63 1.28
C TYR A 20 8.19 0.49 0.02
N ASN A 21 9.35 -0.17 0.13
CA ASN A 21 10.28 -0.31 -0.99
C ASN A 21 9.82 -1.34 -2.04
N SER A 22 8.88 -2.20 -1.69
CA SER A 22 8.19 -3.11 -2.60
C SER A 22 6.69 -2.97 -2.42
N PHE A 23 6.01 -2.65 -3.52
CA PHE A 23 4.57 -2.54 -3.63
C PHE A 23 4.11 -3.22 -4.93
N ASN A 24 3.06 -4.03 -4.82
CA ASN A 24 2.37 -4.58 -5.98
C ASN A 24 0.88 -4.76 -5.69
N VAL A 25 0.08 -4.57 -6.73
CA VAL A 25 -1.36 -4.85 -6.74
C VAL A 25 -1.61 -5.88 -7.84
N GLY A 26 -2.25 -6.98 -7.49
CA GLY A 26 -2.63 -8.02 -8.45
C GLY A 26 -3.75 -7.57 -9.39
N ASN A 27 -4.10 -8.44 -10.33
CA ASN A 27 -5.22 -8.19 -11.25
C ASN A 27 -6.59 -8.54 -10.62
N GLU A 28 -7.66 -8.40 -11.39
CA GLU A 28 -9.03 -8.69 -10.96
C GLU A 28 -9.26 -10.15 -10.54
N ALA A 29 -8.59 -11.12 -11.19
CA ALA A 29 -8.71 -12.53 -10.81
C ALA A 29 -8.22 -12.76 -9.37
N SER A 30 -7.22 -11.98 -8.94
CA SER A 30 -6.74 -11.96 -7.56
C SER A 30 -7.49 -10.99 -6.63
N LYS A 31 -8.56 -10.35 -7.13
CA LYS A 31 -9.31 -9.28 -6.44
C LYS A 31 -8.41 -8.13 -6.01
N TYR A 32 -7.50 -7.74 -6.91
CA TYR A 32 -6.55 -6.65 -6.70
C TYR A 32 -5.72 -6.81 -5.41
N ARG A 33 -5.30 -8.03 -5.09
CA ARG A 33 -4.56 -8.30 -3.84
C ARG A 33 -3.32 -7.41 -3.72
N VAL A 34 -3.13 -6.78 -2.57
CA VAL A 34 -1.96 -5.93 -2.30
C VAL A 34 -0.82 -6.73 -1.66
N THR A 35 0.41 -6.42 -2.05
CA THR A 35 1.64 -6.89 -1.37
C THR A 35 2.57 -5.71 -1.09
N LEU A 36 3.12 -5.68 0.13
CA LEU A 36 3.92 -4.59 0.69
C LEU A 36 5.10 -5.14 1.48
N HIS A 37 6.30 -4.60 1.27
CA HIS A 37 7.50 -4.93 2.06
C HIS A 37 8.42 -3.72 2.24
N GLY A 38 9.37 -3.87 3.17
CA GLY A 38 10.42 -2.88 3.45
C GLY A 38 9.86 -1.54 3.90
N TYR A 39 9.10 -1.59 4.99
CA TYR A 39 8.56 -0.41 5.66
C TYR A 39 9.67 0.57 6.06
N SER A 40 9.40 1.86 5.84
CA SER A 40 10.10 3.00 6.42
C SER A 40 9.11 4.16 6.58
N GLY A 41 9.36 5.09 7.47
CA GLY A 41 8.44 6.19 7.74
C GLY A 41 8.80 6.96 9.00
N ASN A 42 8.02 7.99 9.32
CA ASN A 42 8.17 8.77 10.56
C ASN A 42 7.01 8.56 11.55
N VAL A 43 6.20 7.52 11.33
CA VAL A 43 5.14 7.02 12.24
C VAL A 43 5.25 5.50 12.33
N ASP A 44 4.38 4.82 13.07
CA ASP A 44 4.39 3.35 13.11
C ASP A 44 3.75 2.72 11.86
N ASP A 45 4.25 1.57 11.44
CA ASP A 45 3.65 0.74 10.38
C ASP A 45 2.35 0.12 10.88
N CYS A 46 1.27 0.26 10.11
CA CYS A 46 0.05 -0.49 10.32
C CYS A 46 -0.30 -1.45 9.17
N PHE A 47 0.27 -1.28 7.98
CA PHE A 47 -0.08 -2.06 6.79
C PHE A 47 0.57 -3.44 6.73
N THR A 48 1.79 -3.62 7.25
CA THR A 48 2.46 -4.95 7.21
C THR A 48 2.43 -5.71 8.53
N THR A 49 1.76 -5.16 9.55
CA THR A 49 1.49 -5.86 10.81
C THR A 49 0.55 -7.05 10.62
N ASN A 50 0.41 -7.89 11.65
CA ASN A 50 -0.50 -9.04 11.66
C ASN A 50 -1.98 -8.66 11.46
N THR A 51 -2.35 -7.39 11.65
CA THR A 51 -3.71 -6.87 11.43
C THR A 51 -3.80 -5.93 10.22
N GLY A 52 -2.68 -5.74 9.52
CA GLY A 52 -2.56 -4.87 8.37
C GLY A 52 -3.12 -5.45 7.07
N ILE A 53 -2.96 -4.67 6.01
CA ILE A 53 -3.53 -4.93 4.69
C ILE A 53 -2.68 -5.87 3.83
N ASN A 54 -1.45 -6.21 4.24
CA ASN A 54 -0.57 -7.02 3.41
C ASN A 54 -1.23 -8.38 3.07
N TYR A 55 -1.22 -8.73 1.79
CA TYR A 55 -1.90 -9.89 1.20
C TYR A 55 -3.44 -9.86 1.21
N MET A 56 -4.08 -8.74 1.56
CA MET A 56 -5.54 -8.63 1.53
C MET A 56 -6.05 -8.33 0.12
N MET A 57 -7.28 -8.80 -0.14
CA MET A 57 -8.03 -8.49 -1.35
C MET A 57 -8.74 -7.14 -1.17
N PHE A 58 -9.05 -6.47 -2.28
CA PHE A 58 -9.79 -5.22 -2.24
C PHE A 58 -11.29 -5.51 -2.08
N SER A 59 -11.94 -4.85 -1.12
CA SER A 59 -13.40 -4.93 -0.93
C SER A 59 -14.06 -3.58 -1.20
N THR A 60 -15.29 -3.64 -1.68
CA THR A 60 -16.19 -2.50 -1.90
C THR A 60 -17.57 -2.82 -1.28
N PRO A 61 -18.45 -1.83 -1.07
CA PRO A 61 -19.78 -2.07 -0.49
C PRO A 61 -20.64 -3.11 -1.25
N ASP A 62 -20.36 -3.33 -2.52
CA ASP A 62 -21.05 -4.31 -3.38
C ASP A 62 -20.27 -5.63 -3.55
N LYS A 63 -19.02 -5.70 -3.08
CA LYS A 63 -18.12 -6.88 -3.18
C LYS A 63 -17.28 -7.03 -1.92
N ASP A 64 -17.75 -7.85 -1.00
CA ASP A 64 -16.99 -8.22 0.21
C ASP A 64 -15.93 -9.28 -0.09
N ASN A 65 -14.66 -8.90 0.06
CA ASN A 65 -13.49 -9.79 0.00
C ASN A 65 -12.64 -9.70 1.27
N ASP A 66 -13.20 -9.18 2.37
CA ASP A 66 -12.48 -9.03 3.63
C ASP A 66 -12.45 -10.36 4.43
N ARG A 67 -11.76 -10.37 5.58
CA ARG A 67 -11.61 -11.59 6.40
C ARG A 67 -12.55 -11.63 7.61
N SER A 68 -13.39 -10.61 7.78
CA SER A 68 -14.29 -10.49 8.91
C SER A 68 -15.53 -11.35 8.70
N SER A 69 -15.77 -12.31 9.59
CA SER A 69 -17.02 -13.07 9.62
C SER A 69 -18.19 -12.33 10.28
N LEU A 70 -17.93 -11.19 10.91
CA LEU A 70 -18.90 -10.49 11.78
C LEU A 70 -19.53 -9.27 11.13
N LYS A 71 -18.93 -8.75 10.06
CA LYS A 71 -19.37 -7.52 9.39
C LYS A 71 -18.70 -7.42 8.04
N ASP A 72 -19.39 -6.79 7.10
CA ASP A 72 -18.83 -6.26 5.87
C ASP A 72 -18.16 -4.92 6.20
N CYS A 73 -16.83 -4.88 6.09
CA CYS A 73 -16.05 -3.71 6.46
C CYS A 73 -16.22 -2.56 5.48
N ALA A 74 -16.39 -2.84 4.19
CA ALA A 74 -16.55 -1.80 3.18
C ALA A 74 -17.89 -1.06 3.35
N ASN A 75 -18.97 -1.78 3.67
CA ASN A 75 -20.26 -1.20 4.04
C ASN A 75 -20.17 -0.40 5.36
N LYS A 76 -19.54 -0.97 6.39
CA LYS A 76 -19.44 -0.32 7.71
C LYS A 76 -18.63 0.98 7.68
N TYR A 77 -17.48 0.97 7.01
CA TYR A 77 -16.54 2.09 6.97
C TYR A 77 -16.65 2.94 5.69
N GLN A 78 -17.62 2.60 4.84
CA GLN A 78 -18.15 3.43 3.75
C GLN A 78 -17.08 3.82 2.73
N ALA A 79 -16.20 2.87 2.40
CA ALA A 79 -15.07 3.08 1.52
C ALA A 79 -14.60 1.76 0.91
N GLY A 80 -14.02 1.81 -0.30
CA GLY A 80 -13.28 0.69 -0.87
C GLY A 80 -11.85 0.63 -0.32
N TRP A 81 -11.42 -0.52 0.17
CA TRP A 81 -10.06 -0.70 0.72
C TRP A 81 -9.64 -2.17 0.77
N TRP A 82 -8.35 -2.41 1.00
CA TRP A 82 -7.80 -3.74 1.29
C TRP A 82 -8.07 -4.14 2.75
N TYR A 83 -9.33 -4.44 3.08
CA TYR A 83 -9.73 -4.78 4.44
C TYR A 83 -9.27 -6.18 4.84
N ARG A 84 -8.90 -6.32 6.13
CA ARG A 84 -8.63 -7.61 6.79
C ARG A 84 -9.77 -7.93 7.77
N TYR A 85 -9.55 -7.71 9.06
CA TYR A 85 -10.60 -7.60 10.06
C TYR A 85 -10.98 -6.11 10.15
N CYS A 86 -11.43 -5.60 9.00
CA CYS A 86 -11.54 -4.19 8.68
C CYS A 86 -10.17 -3.52 8.52
N HIS A 87 -9.86 -2.44 9.22
CA HIS A 87 -8.71 -1.63 8.84
C HIS A 87 -7.96 -0.98 10.01
N CYS A 88 -6.67 -0.74 9.80
CA CYS A 88 -5.87 0.18 10.59
C CYS A 88 -5.83 1.59 9.99
N ALA A 89 -6.23 1.76 8.73
CA ALA A 89 -6.34 3.06 8.05
C ALA A 89 -7.50 3.01 7.05
N ASN A 90 -8.18 4.13 6.85
CA ASN A 90 -9.24 4.24 5.85
C ASN A 90 -8.95 5.47 4.97
N PRO A 91 -7.98 5.40 4.06
CA PRO A 91 -7.58 6.57 3.27
C PRO A 91 -8.62 7.00 2.24
N ASN A 92 -9.55 6.11 1.90
CA ASN A 92 -10.70 6.38 1.03
C ASN A 92 -11.98 6.70 1.83
N GLY A 93 -11.84 6.95 3.13
CA GLY A 93 -12.95 7.24 4.04
C GLY A 93 -13.61 8.59 3.78
N LYS A 94 -14.69 8.85 4.52
CA LYS A 94 -15.40 10.13 4.46
C LYS A 94 -14.49 11.27 4.90
N TYR A 95 -14.58 12.42 4.22
CA TYR A 95 -13.90 13.62 4.66
C TYR A 95 -14.66 14.28 5.82
N LEU A 96 -14.21 14.05 7.06
CA LEU A 96 -14.91 14.51 8.28
C LEU A 96 -14.19 15.64 9.04
N ALA A 97 -13.07 16.11 8.49
CA ALA A 97 -12.29 17.27 8.98
C ALA A 97 -11.93 17.25 10.48
N GLY A 98 -10.90 16.50 10.87
CA GLY A 98 -10.36 16.48 12.23
C GLY A 98 -11.17 15.58 13.17
N ASN A 99 -11.25 15.98 14.44
CA ASN A 99 -11.95 15.23 15.48
C ASN A 99 -13.44 15.04 15.13
N ASN A 100 -13.92 13.81 15.22
CA ASN A 100 -15.29 13.44 14.92
C ASN A 100 -15.74 12.25 15.77
N THR A 101 -17.03 11.93 15.75
CA THR A 101 -17.63 10.83 16.52
C THR A 101 -17.78 9.52 15.72
N GLN A 102 -17.46 9.53 14.43
CA GLN A 102 -17.67 8.40 13.52
C GLN A 102 -16.41 7.52 13.45
N LEU A 103 -16.26 6.63 14.44
CA LEU A 103 -15.10 5.76 14.61
C LEU A 103 -14.72 5.01 13.32
N GLY A 104 -13.56 5.35 12.75
CA GLY A 104 -12.95 4.70 11.58
C GLY A 104 -13.58 5.03 10.23
N VAL A 105 -14.68 5.80 10.19
CA VAL A 105 -15.38 6.14 8.95
C VAL A 105 -14.66 7.24 8.18
N GLY A 106 -13.95 8.13 8.89
CA GLY A 106 -13.21 9.23 8.29
C GLY A 106 -11.93 8.80 7.55
N ILE A 107 -11.24 9.77 6.93
CA ILE A 107 -9.89 9.56 6.39
C ILE A 107 -8.92 9.32 7.54
N THR A 108 -8.57 8.06 7.84
CA THR A 108 -7.87 7.74 9.09
C THR A 108 -6.56 6.98 8.86
N TYR A 109 -5.60 7.18 9.77
CA TYR A 109 -4.41 6.33 9.94
C TYR A 109 -4.19 6.11 11.45
N LYS A 110 -4.56 4.93 11.95
CA LYS A 110 -4.66 4.65 13.40
C LYS A 110 -3.35 4.87 14.15
N ALA A 111 -2.23 4.49 13.54
CA ALA A 111 -0.90 4.60 14.13
C ALA A 111 -0.39 6.04 14.28
N TRP A 112 -1.09 7.04 13.73
CA TRP A 112 -0.71 8.45 13.88
C TRP A 112 -1.74 9.27 14.65
N ARG A 113 -2.99 9.37 14.16
CA ARG A 113 -4.05 10.21 14.77
C ARG A 113 -5.22 9.41 15.33
N GLY A 114 -5.10 8.08 15.38
CA GLY A 114 -6.20 7.21 15.83
C GLY A 114 -7.33 7.10 14.80
N GLN A 115 -8.51 6.66 15.26
CA GLN A 115 -9.67 6.39 14.40
C GLN A 115 -10.81 7.41 14.53
N LEU A 116 -10.73 8.34 15.48
CA LEU A 116 -11.72 9.42 15.67
C LEU A 116 -11.24 10.77 15.13
N TYR A 117 -10.10 10.77 14.42
CA TYR A 117 -9.57 11.94 13.74
C TYR A 117 -9.52 11.68 12.24
N SER A 118 -10.20 12.50 11.45
CA SER A 118 -10.12 12.49 10.00
C SER A 118 -9.02 13.44 9.54
N LEU A 119 -8.04 12.90 8.82
CA LEU A 119 -6.94 13.65 8.23
C LEU A 119 -7.43 14.67 7.20
N LYS A 120 -6.64 15.73 7.02
CA LYS A 120 -6.88 16.80 6.05
C LYS A 120 -6.54 16.35 4.64
N SER A 121 -5.49 15.56 4.47
CA SER A 121 -5.14 15.01 3.17
C SER A 121 -4.34 13.72 3.30
N ILE A 122 -4.51 12.86 2.31
CA ILE A 122 -3.64 11.73 2.03
C ILE A 122 -3.23 11.80 0.56
N GLN A 123 -1.95 11.56 0.28
CA GLN A 123 -1.45 11.41 -1.08
C GLN A 123 -0.75 10.06 -1.20
N PHE A 124 -1.33 9.16 -1.98
CA PHE A 124 -0.78 7.83 -2.25
C PHE A 124 -0.05 7.87 -3.59
N MET A 125 1.25 7.58 -3.58
CA MET A 125 2.14 7.73 -4.73
C MET A 125 2.93 6.45 -4.94
N VAL A 126 3.12 6.09 -6.21
CA VAL A 126 3.85 4.89 -6.61
C VAL A 126 4.88 5.28 -7.65
N LYS A 127 6.10 4.76 -7.53
CA LYS A 127 7.16 4.96 -8.51
C LYS A 127 7.95 3.67 -8.75
N PRO A 128 8.60 3.49 -9.91
CA PRO A 128 9.51 2.37 -10.12
C PRO A 128 10.65 2.37 -9.08
N HIS A 129 10.92 1.20 -8.50
CA HIS A 129 12.13 0.91 -7.72
C HIS A 129 13.19 0.38 -8.69
N HIS A 130 14.11 1.25 -9.12
CA HIS A 130 15.21 0.86 -9.99
C HIS A 130 16.28 0.10 -9.21
N ASN A 131 16.33 -1.21 -9.39
CA ASN A 131 17.56 -1.98 -9.18
C ASN A 131 18.26 -2.12 -10.55
N TYR A 132 18.91 -1.07 -11.04
CA TYR A 132 19.87 -1.26 -12.13
C TYR A 132 21.18 -1.74 -11.50
N SER A 133 21.34 -3.05 -11.36
CA SER A 133 22.68 -3.65 -11.37
C SER A 133 23.05 -3.81 -12.84
N THR A 134 23.82 -2.86 -13.37
CA THR A 134 24.47 -2.99 -14.67
C THR A 134 25.58 -4.04 -14.55
N HIS A 135 25.23 -5.33 -14.60
CA HIS A 135 26.18 -6.32 -15.09
C HIS A 135 26.18 -6.21 -16.62
N VAL A 136 27.09 -5.39 -17.14
CA VAL A 136 27.57 -5.55 -18.52
C VAL A 136 28.37 -6.84 -18.51
N PRO A 137 28.00 -7.90 -19.25
CA PRO A 137 28.89 -9.04 -19.41
C PRO A 137 30.14 -8.55 -20.14
N GLU A 138 31.28 -8.72 -19.48
CA GLU A 138 32.60 -8.58 -20.07
C GLU A 138 32.69 -9.52 -21.29
N ILE A 139 33.14 -8.93 -22.40
CA ILE A 139 33.33 -9.57 -23.71
C ILE A 139 34.21 -10.81 -23.55
N MET A 140 33.69 -11.99 -23.88
CA MET A 140 34.53 -13.17 -24.12
C MET A 140 35.04 -13.09 -25.55
N GLU A 141 36.25 -12.58 -25.73
CA GLU A 141 37.05 -12.90 -26.91
C GLU A 141 37.27 -14.42 -26.95
N THR A 142 36.83 -15.08 -28.01
CA THR A 142 37.29 -16.44 -28.33
C THR A 142 38.05 -16.39 -29.63
N GLU A 143 39.37 -16.51 -29.53
CA GLU A 143 40.23 -16.98 -30.60
C GLU A 143 39.81 -18.40 -31.01
N SER A 144 39.70 -18.67 -32.31
CA SER A 144 40.57 -19.68 -32.94
C SER A 144 40.28 -19.74 -34.45
N GLU A 145 41.37 -19.65 -35.19
CA GLU A 145 41.46 -19.83 -36.63
C GLU A 145 41.19 -21.28 -37.07
N THR A 146 40.86 -21.41 -38.36
CA THR A 146 41.26 -22.47 -39.33
C THR A 146 40.55 -23.84 -39.30
N TYR A 147 40.21 -24.57 -40.39
CA TYR A 147 40.38 -24.54 -41.86
C TYR A 147 39.09 -25.14 -42.50
N LEU A 148 38.70 -24.86 -43.75
CA LEU A 148 39.03 -25.72 -44.91
C LEU A 148 38.58 -25.07 -46.23
N ASN A 149 39.54 -24.87 -47.13
CA ASN A 149 39.33 -24.81 -48.57
C ASN A 149 39.28 -26.25 -49.11
N ILE A 150 38.17 -26.66 -49.72
CA ILE A 150 38.10 -27.40 -51.00
C ILE A 150 36.82 -26.94 -51.71
#